data_AF-A0A163S2R0-F1
#
_entry.id   AF-A0A163S2R0-F1
#
_cell.length_a   1.000
_cell.length_b   1.000
_cell.length_c   1.000
_cell.angle_alpha   90.00
_cell.angle_beta   90.00
_cell.angle_gamma   90.00
#
_symmetry.space_group_name_H-M   'P 1'
#
loop_
_entity.id
_entity.type
_entity.pdbx_description
1 polymer ?
#
loop_
_entity_poly.entity_id
_entity_poly.type
_entity_poly.pdbx_seq_one_letter_code
_entity_poly.pdbx_strand_id
1 'polypeptide(L)'
;MDLVMDSETKLNYDYSISNFIMLKVFHDAGVTITGLSQFMMDVNYNYSANADIFFEGIRGIFVNAERLSLYDDEDDSEFKEMTEALDMSSDYAYKMSDWRLAKVFGSSLKEEFIKEAETATNYLAEHCEFDIKVDLHYGIVVFLEWEGMMHEIAEAVVTIHDLLDQYINRLEGN
;
A
#
# COMPACT_ATOMS: atom_id res chain seq x y z
N MET A 1 -4.33 -20.32 32.15
CA MET A 1 -2.88 -20.51 31.99
C MET A 1 -2.46 -19.38 31.08
N ASP A 2 -1.99 -18.28 31.67
CA ASP A 2 -1.54 -17.15 30.88
C ASP A 2 -0.20 -17.53 30.26
N LEU A 3 -0.19 -17.67 28.94
CA LEU A 3 1.04 -17.80 28.17
C LEU A 3 1.75 -16.46 28.27
N VAL A 4 2.75 -16.37 29.15
CA VAL A 4 3.69 -15.25 29.17
C VAL A 4 4.61 -15.46 27.97
N MET A 5 4.22 -14.91 26.82
CA MET A 5 5.09 -14.78 25.66
C MET A 5 6.10 -13.66 25.93
N ASP A 6 7.37 -13.90 25.59
CA ASP A 6 8.37 -12.84 25.53
C ASP A 6 8.03 -11.85 24.41
N SER A 7 8.65 -10.67 24.45
CA SER A 7 8.33 -9.57 23.52
C SER A 7 8.61 -9.91 22.06
N GLU A 8 9.61 -10.74 21.78
CA GLU A 8 9.99 -11.14 20.42
C GLU A 8 8.98 -12.15 19.85
N THR A 9 8.61 -13.15 20.64
CA THR A 9 7.54 -14.11 20.29
C THR A 9 6.20 -13.41 20.08
N LYS A 10 5.88 -12.40 20.91
CA LYS A 10 4.68 -11.58 20.72
C LYS A 10 4.72 -10.82 19.39
N LEU A 11 5.83 -10.15 19.10
CA LEU A 11 5.99 -9.40 17.88
C LEU A 11 5.83 -10.31 16.65
N ASN A 12 6.48 -11.48 16.62
CA ASN A 12 6.31 -12.50 15.58
C ASN A 12 4.87 -12.91 15.34
N TYR A 13 4.13 -13.11 16.43
CA TYR A 13 2.73 -13.48 16.40
C TYR A 13 1.88 -12.35 15.80
N ASP A 14 2.08 -11.11 16.24
CA ASP A 14 1.35 -9.94 15.75
C ASP A 14 1.62 -9.70 14.24
N TYR A 15 2.87 -9.86 13.79
CA TYR A 15 3.22 -9.82 12.36
C TYR A 15 2.54 -10.92 11.54
N SER A 16 2.51 -12.15 12.06
CA SER A 16 1.87 -13.27 11.38
C SER A 16 0.35 -13.05 11.27
N ILE A 17 -0.28 -12.45 12.28
CA ILE A 17 -1.68 -12.01 12.23
C ILE A 17 -1.85 -10.93 11.16
N SER A 18 -1.01 -9.90 11.15
CA SER A 18 -1.05 -8.83 10.16
C SER A 18 -0.97 -9.39 8.73
N ASN A 19 -0.06 -10.33 8.47
CA ASN A 19 0.07 -11.00 7.17
C ASN A 19 -1.21 -11.75 6.79
N PHE A 20 -1.83 -12.46 7.73
CA PHE A 20 -3.09 -13.16 7.48
C PHE A 20 -4.25 -12.19 7.17
N ILE A 21 -4.35 -11.08 7.90
CA ILE A 21 -5.37 -10.05 7.64
C ILE A 21 -5.13 -9.44 6.25
N MET A 22 -3.89 -9.11 5.90
CA MET A 22 -3.54 -8.55 4.60
C MET A 22 -3.91 -9.50 3.45
N LEU A 23 -3.63 -10.80 3.56
CA LEU A 23 -4.07 -11.79 2.58
C LEU A 23 -5.58 -11.82 2.42
N LYS A 24 -6.31 -11.70 3.53
CA LYS A 24 -7.78 -11.63 3.50
C LYS A 24 -8.28 -10.37 2.80
N VAL A 25 -7.69 -9.21 3.09
CA VAL A 25 -8.03 -7.94 2.44
C VAL A 25 -7.87 -8.06 0.92
N PHE A 26 -6.73 -8.56 0.45
CA PHE A 26 -6.49 -8.76 -0.99
C PHE A 26 -7.41 -9.83 -1.59
N HIS A 27 -7.65 -10.94 -0.90
CA HIS A 27 -8.57 -11.97 -1.35
C HIS A 27 -10.00 -11.44 -1.52
N ASP A 28 -10.47 -10.63 -0.57
CA ASP A 28 -11.81 -10.02 -0.63
C ASP A 28 -11.90 -9.00 -1.78
N ALA A 29 -10.78 -8.37 -2.16
CA ALA A 29 -10.63 -7.55 -3.38
C ALA A 29 -10.47 -8.38 -4.68
N GLY A 30 -10.58 -9.71 -4.61
CA GLY A 30 -10.48 -10.61 -5.77
C GLY A 30 -9.06 -10.95 -6.20
N VAL A 31 -8.04 -10.58 -5.43
CA VAL A 31 -6.63 -10.90 -5.70
C VAL A 31 -6.22 -12.19 -5.02
N THR A 32 -5.67 -13.12 -5.79
CA THR A 32 -5.10 -14.36 -5.25
C THR A 32 -3.58 -14.26 -5.23
N ILE A 33 -3.01 -14.07 -4.05
CA ILE A 33 -1.56 -14.07 -3.85
C ILE A 33 -1.07 -15.52 -3.83
N THR A 34 -0.17 -15.87 -4.75
CA THR A 34 0.38 -17.22 -4.88
C THR A 34 1.91 -17.19 -4.85
N GLY A 35 2.55 -18.27 -4.39
CA GLY A 35 4.00 -18.42 -4.47
C GLY A 35 4.81 -17.94 -3.26
N LEU A 36 4.17 -17.37 -2.24
CA LEU A 36 4.84 -17.03 -0.98
C LEU A 36 4.83 -18.26 -0.05
N SER A 37 6.00 -18.83 0.20
CA SER A 37 6.14 -20.09 0.94
C SER A 37 6.21 -19.90 2.46
N GLN A 38 6.33 -18.67 2.95
CA GLN A 38 6.49 -18.32 4.35
C GLN A 38 5.50 -17.24 4.76
N PHE A 39 4.40 -17.64 5.42
CA PHE A 39 3.42 -16.70 5.98
C PHE A 39 3.63 -16.42 7.47
N MET A 40 4.33 -17.33 8.16
CA MET A 40 4.72 -17.14 9.56
C MET A 40 6.08 -16.45 9.60
N MET A 41 6.13 -15.31 10.30
CA MET A 41 7.34 -14.51 10.44
C MET A 41 8.16 -14.99 11.66
N ASP A 42 9.46 -15.12 11.46
CA ASP A 42 10.46 -15.10 12.52
C ASP A 42 11.22 -13.77 12.37
N VAL A 43 11.22 -12.93 13.41
CA VAL A 43 11.89 -11.62 13.48
C VAL A 43 13.39 -11.78 13.25
N ASN A 44 13.93 -13.01 13.40
CA ASN A 44 15.30 -13.32 13.05
C ASN A 44 15.51 -13.47 11.53
N TYR A 45 15.95 -12.37 10.94
CA TYR A 45 16.74 -12.24 9.70
C TYR A 45 16.02 -12.27 8.34
N ASN A 46 16.02 -11.08 7.71
CA ASN A 46 16.28 -10.82 6.29
C ASN A 46 15.24 -11.21 5.22
N TYR A 47 14.02 -11.58 5.57
CA TYR A 47 12.95 -11.73 4.57
C TYR A 47 11.71 -10.93 4.98
N SER A 48 11.46 -9.81 4.29
CA SER A 48 10.28 -8.95 4.47
C SER A 48 9.05 -9.62 3.84
N ALA A 49 8.63 -10.77 4.38
CA ALA A 49 7.49 -11.51 3.84
C ALA A 49 6.21 -10.66 3.83
N ASN A 50 6.05 -9.76 4.79
CA ASN A 50 5.00 -8.74 4.80
C ASN A 50 5.06 -7.82 3.57
N ALA A 51 6.23 -7.24 3.26
CA ALA A 51 6.42 -6.38 2.10
C ALA A 51 6.18 -7.13 0.78
N ASP A 52 6.61 -8.39 0.70
CA ASP A 52 6.40 -9.23 -0.48
C ASP A 52 4.91 -9.56 -0.67
N ILE A 53 4.19 -9.94 0.39
CA ILE A 53 2.73 -10.15 0.36
C ILE A 53 2.03 -8.87 -0.07
N PHE A 54 2.41 -7.73 0.52
CA PHE A 54 1.81 -6.44 0.22
C PHE A 54 2.02 -6.06 -1.25
N PHE A 55 3.25 -6.16 -1.74
CA PHE A 55 3.59 -5.80 -3.11
C PHE A 55 2.91 -6.69 -4.14
N GLU A 56 2.88 -8.01 -3.93
CA GLU A 56 2.15 -8.94 -4.82
C GLU A 56 0.64 -8.67 -4.79
N GLY A 57 0.09 -8.29 -3.63
CA GLY A 57 -1.29 -7.84 -3.50
C GLY A 57 -1.59 -6.60 -4.35
N ILE A 58 -0.76 -5.55 -4.22
CA ILE A 58 -0.88 -4.33 -5.00
C ILE A 58 -0.81 -4.63 -6.51
N ARG A 59 0.14 -5.46 -6.95
CA ARG A 59 0.29 -5.86 -8.36
C ARG A 59 -0.91 -6.64 -8.91
N GLY A 60 -1.69 -7.26 -8.04
CA GLY A 60 -2.96 -7.88 -8.41
C GLY A 60 -4.09 -6.87 -8.65
N ILE A 61 -3.98 -5.66 -8.11
CA ILE A 61 -4.99 -4.61 -8.16
C ILE A 61 -4.66 -3.56 -9.22
N PHE A 62 -3.41 -3.12 -9.29
CA PHE A 62 -2.92 -2.08 -10.19
C PHE A 62 -2.03 -2.66 -11.29
N VAL A 63 -2.21 -2.16 -12.51
CA VAL A 63 -1.45 -2.61 -13.69
C VAL A 63 0.05 -2.34 -13.53
N ASN A 64 0.40 -1.17 -12.99
CA ASN A 64 1.78 -0.80 -12.70
C ASN A 64 1.92 -0.55 -11.20
N ALA A 65 2.86 -1.26 -10.59
CA ALA A 65 3.25 -1.03 -9.21
C ALA A 65 4.77 -1.15 -9.09
N GLU A 66 5.37 -0.19 -8.39
CA GLU A 66 6.80 -0.08 -8.15
C GLU A 66 7.04 0.07 -6.65
N ARG A 67 8.08 -0.61 -6.15
CA ARG A 67 8.60 -0.43 -4.79
C ARG A 67 9.92 0.31 -4.93
N LEU A 68 10.00 1.47 -4.30
CA LEU A 68 11.15 2.36 -4.29
C LEU A 68 11.70 2.43 -2.87
N SER A 69 13.01 2.53 -2.72
CA SER A 69 13.67 2.60 -1.41
C SER A 69 14.88 3.51 -1.44
N LEU A 70 15.12 4.21 -0.33
CA LEU A 70 16.34 4.96 -0.09
C LEU A 70 17.60 4.05 -0.04
N TYR A 71 17.43 2.75 0.23
CA TYR A 71 18.52 1.83 0.54
C TYR A 71 18.94 0.92 -0.62
N ASP A 72 18.10 0.78 -1.66
CA ASP A 72 18.35 -0.21 -2.73
C ASP A 72 19.27 0.31 -3.85
N ASP A 73 19.40 1.64 -4.04
CA ASP A 73 20.37 2.23 -4.97
C ASP A 73 20.82 3.63 -4.50
N GLU A 74 22.14 3.87 -4.43
CA GLU A 74 22.74 5.14 -3.97
C GLU A 74 22.31 6.37 -4.81
N ASP A 75 21.70 6.14 -5.97
CA ASP A 75 21.36 7.14 -6.98
C ASP A 75 19.93 6.99 -7.53
N ASP A 76 18.97 6.52 -6.72
CA ASP A 76 17.56 6.54 -7.11
C ASP A 76 17.04 7.98 -7.17
N SER A 77 17.30 8.63 -8.30
CA SER A 77 16.91 10.00 -8.60
C SER A 77 15.39 10.13 -8.61
N GLU A 78 14.66 9.06 -8.96
CA GLU A 78 13.21 9.07 -8.99
C GLU A 78 12.64 9.11 -7.58
N PHE A 79 13.15 8.30 -6.66
CA PHE A 79 12.71 8.35 -5.26
C PHE A 79 12.95 9.73 -4.63
N LYS A 80 14.14 10.31 -4.83
CA LYS A 80 14.47 11.67 -4.33
C LYS A 80 13.60 12.74 -4.98
N GLU A 81 13.41 12.70 -6.29
CA GLU A 81 12.55 13.66 -7.00
C GLU A 81 11.10 13.58 -6.52
N MET A 82 10.58 12.37 -6.31
CA MET A 82 9.21 12.15 -5.85
C MET A 82 8.99 12.63 -4.41
N THR A 83 9.90 12.28 -3.49
CA THR A 83 9.83 12.70 -2.08
C THR A 83 9.93 14.23 -1.96
N GLU A 84 10.83 14.87 -2.71
CA GLU A 84 10.92 16.34 -2.78
C GLU A 84 9.68 16.98 -3.40
N ALA A 85 9.17 16.43 -4.51
CA ALA A 85 8.01 16.99 -5.21
C ALA A 85 6.71 16.91 -4.38
N LEU A 86 6.58 15.87 -3.56
CA LEU A 86 5.40 15.64 -2.72
C LEU A 86 5.56 16.14 -1.28
N ASP A 87 6.71 16.77 -0.95
CA ASP A 87 7.05 17.27 0.39
C ASP A 87 6.94 16.19 1.47
N MET A 88 7.49 15.01 1.17
CA MET A 88 7.45 13.81 2.03
C MET A 88 8.86 13.36 2.40
N SER A 89 9.04 12.88 3.63
CA SER A 89 10.26 12.20 4.08
C SER A 89 9.91 10.76 4.40
N SER A 90 10.62 9.80 3.81
CA SER A 90 10.30 8.38 3.92
C SER A 90 11.48 7.52 3.47
N ASP A 91 11.53 6.28 3.95
CA ASP A 91 12.57 5.30 3.63
C ASP A 91 12.15 4.37 2.47
N TYR A 92 10.84 4.17 2.31
CA TYR A 92 10.23 3.30 1.31
C TYR A 92 8.99 3.94 0.71
N ALA A 93 8.80 3.78 -0.59
CA ALA A 93 7.57 4.19 -1.25
C ALA A 93 7.04 3.08 -2.17
N TYR A 94 5.71 2.96 -2.20
CA TYR A 94 5.00 2.13 -3.16
C TYR A 94 4.23 3.04 -4.11
N LYS A 95 4.60 3.01 -5.38
CA LYS A 95 4.00 3.81 -6.43
C LYS A 95 3.11 2.95 -7.29
N MET A 96 1.86 3.39 -7.49
CA MET A 96 0.82 2.64 -8.18
C MET A 96 0.18 3.50 -9.26
N SER A 97 0.10 2.97 -10.47
CA SER A 97 -0.59 3.62 -11.57
C SER A 97 -1.39 2.64 -12.44
N ASP A 98 -2.45 3.16 -13.05
CA ASP A 98 -3.37 2.40 -13.89
C ASP A 98 -3.99 3.33 -14.94
N TRP A 99 -4.41 2.77 -16.07
CA TRP A 99 -5.18 3.50 -17.09
C TRP A 99 -6.47 4.10 -16.52
N ARG A 100 -7.08 3.45 -15.52
CA ARG A 100 -8.25 3.95 -14.79
C ARG A 100 -7.95 5.29 -14.11
N LEU A 101 -6.81 5.40 -13.41
CA LEU A 101 -6.38 6.67 -12.80
C LEU A 101 -6.20 7.75 -13.87
N ALA A 102 -5.51 7.44 -14.97
CA ALA A 102 -5.34 8.38 -16.07
C ALA A 102 -6.69 8.87 -16.65
N LYS A 103 -7.68 7.97 -16.75
CA LYS A 103 -9.03 8.31 -17.21
C LYS A 103 -9.76 9.24 -16.23
N VAL A 104 -9.69 8.96 -14.92
CA VAL A 104 -10.29 9.82 -13.89
C VAL A 104 -9.60 11.18 -13.83
N PHE A 105 -8.27 11.21 -13.87
CA PHE A 105 -7.47 12.44 -13.88
C PHE A 105 -7.70 13.30 -15.12
N GLY A 106 -8.01 12.68 -16.26
CA GLY A 106 -8.41 13.38 -17.49
C GLY A 106 -9.86 13.87 -17.51
N SER A 107 -10.65 13.61 -16.46
CA SER A 107 -12.08 13.90 -16.41
C SER A 107 -12.43 15.10 -15.52
N SER A 108 -13.70 15.51 -15.55
CA SER A 108 -14.24 16.52 -14.63
C SER A 108 -14.36 16.03 -13.17
N LEU A 109 -14.22 14.72 -12.93
CA LEU A 109 -14.35 14.12 -11.58
C LEU A 109 -13.01 14.06 -10.82
N LYS A 110 -11.90 14.50 -11.43
CA LYS A 110 -10.55 14.44 -10.87
C LYS A 110 -10.45 14.98 -9.44
N GLU A 111 -10.91 16.20 -9.21
CA GLU A 111 -10.77 16.88 -7.91
C GLU A 111 -11.63 16.21 -6.82
N GLU A 112 -12.80 15.70 -7.21
CA GLU A 112 -13.70 14.95 -6.33
C GLU A 112 -13.03 13.63 -5.90
N PHE A 113 -12.48 12.88 -6.85
CA PHE A 113 -11.78 11.62 -6.59
C PHE A 113 -10.58 11.81 -5.67
N ILE A 114 -9.68 12.76 -5.95
CA ILE A 114 -8.48 13.01 -5.12
C ILE A 114 -8.89 13.29 -3.68
N LYS A 115 -9.86 14.19 -3.49
CA LYS A 115 -10.34 14.56 -2.15
C LYS A 115 -10.97 13.38 -1.41
N GLU A 116 -11.79 12.58 -2.10
CA GLU A 116 -12.43 11.42 -1.49
C GLU A 116 -11.43 10.32 -1.16
N ALA A 117 -10.45 10.07 -2.03
CA ALA A 117 -9.36 9.13 -1.77
C ALA A 117 -8.56 9.53 -0.54
N GLU A 118 -8.12 10.80 -0.46
CA GLU A 118 -7.42 11.33 0.71
C GLU A 118 -8.28 11.24 1.98
N THR A 119 -9.56 11.60 1.90
CA THR A 119 -10.48 11.54 3.05
C THR A 119 -10.68 10.10 3.53
N ALA A 120 -10.83 9.15 2.60
CA ALA A 120 -11.03 7.74 2.91
C ALA A 120 -9.82 7.12 3.61
N THR A 121 -8.60 7.58 3.28
CA THR A 121 -7.38 7.03 3.87
C THR A 121 -6.85 7.80 5.08
N ASN A 122 -7.27 9.05 5.29
CA ASN A 122 -6.82 9.87 6.43
C ASN A 122 -7.12 9.22 7.79
N TYR A 123 -8.25 8.52 7.94
CA TYR A 123 -8.55 7.82 9.20
C TYR A 123 -7.53 6.74 9.53
N LEU A 124 -7.01 6.05 8.50
CA LEU A 124 -5.98 5.02 8.66
C LEU A 124 -4.61 5.66 8.92
N ALA A 125 -4.26 6.73 8.19
CA ALA A 125 -3.01 7.47 8.40
C ALA A 125 -2.90 8.12 9.81
N GLU A 126 -4.01 8.51 10.43
CA GLU A 126 -4.00 9.04 11.81
C GLU A 126 -3.58 8.01 12.87
N HIS A 127 -3.66 6.72 12.55
CA HIS A 127 -3.42 5.62 13.51
C HIS A 127 -2.21 4.76 13.14
N CYS A 128 -1.62 4.98 11.96
CA CYS A 128 -0.59 4.15 11.37
C CYS A 128 0.57 5.01 10.86
N GLU A 129 1.79 4.48 10.87
CA GLU A 129 3.00 5.21 10.45
C GLU A 129 3.20 5.17 8.92
N PHE A 130 2.19 5.64 8.18
CA PHE A 130 2.22 5.75 6.72
C PHE A 130 1.44 6.95 6.20
N ASP A 131 1.83 7.44 5.02
CA ASP A 131 1.13 8.49 4.30
C ASP A 131 0.73 8.02 2.91
N ILE A 132 -0.45 8.42 2.44
CA ILE A 132 -0.89 8.16 1.06
C ILE A 132 -1.13 9.48 0.35
N LYS A 133 -0.55 9.63 -0.84
CA LYS A 133 -0.76 10.76 -1.73
C LYS A 133 -1.38 10.28 -3.04
N VAL A 134 -2.33 11.06 -3.56
CA VAL A 134 -2.88 10.87 -4.90
C VAL A 134 -2.42 12.04 -5.75
N ASP A 135 -1.47 11.78 -6.63
CA ASP A 135 -0.81 12.78 -7.47
C ASP A 135 -0.99 12.49 -8.96
N LEU A 136 -1.04 13.55 -9.77
CA LEU A 136 -1.30 13.43 -11.20
C LEU A 136 -0.12 12.85 -11.99
N HIS A 137 1.11 13.10 -11.51
CA HIS A 137 2.33 12.62 -12.14
C HIS A 137 2.69 11.22 -11.66
N TYR A 138 2.59 10.99 -10.34
CA TYR A 138 3.04 9.75 -9.73
C TYR A 138 1.94 8.69 -9.53
N GLY A 139 0.66 9.06 -9.65
CA GLY A 139 -0.46 8.16 -9.39
C GLY A 139 -0.81 8.09 -7.90
N ILE A 140 -1.00 6.90 -7.36
CA ILE A 140 -1.15 6.72 -5.91
C ILE A 140 0.22 6.35 -5.35
N VAL A 141 0.67 7.06 -4.32
CA VAL A 141 1.95 6.80 -3.66
C VAL A 141 1.70 6.57 -2.18
N VAL A 142 2.21 5.45 -1.66
CA VAL A 142 2.24 5.14 -0.23
C VAL A 142 3.67 5.36 0.26
N PHE A 143 3.85 6.17 1.29
CA PHE A 143 5.14 6.44 1.94
C PHE A 143 5.21 5.78 3.31
N LEU A 144 6.37 5.20 3.63
CA LEU A 144 6.62 4.46 4.86
C LEU A 144 8.01 4.80 5.44
N GLU A 145 8.10 4.97 6.75
CA GLU A 145 9.41 5.05 7.43
C GLU A 145 10.03 3.66 7.61
N TRP A 146 9.20 2.62 7.73
CA TRP A 146 9.67 1.25 7.91
C TRP A 146 8.60 0.24 7.47
N GLU A 147 9.04 -0.95 7.09
CA GLU A 147 8.17 -2.03 6.64
C GLU A 147 7.64 -2.85 7.81
N GLY A 148 6.69 -2.26 8.54
CA GLY A 148 6.04 -2.85 9.72
C GLY A 148 4.79 -3.69 9.39
N MET A 149 3.74 -3.51 10.18
CA MET A 149 2.45 -4.17 9.94
C MET A 149 1.70 -3.46 8.81
N MET A 150 1.50 -4.15 7.68
CA MET A 150 1.00 -3.51 6.44
C MET A 150 -0.49 -3.73 6.15
N HIS A 151 -1.23 -4.40 7.02
CA HIS A 151 -2.63 -4.74 6.74
C HIS A 151 -3.56 -3.52 6.64
N GLU A 152 -3.32 -2.47 7.44
CA GLU A 152 -4.06 -1.21 7.37
C GLU A 152 -3.75 -0.46 6.06
N ILE A 153 -2.51 -0.54 5.59
CA ILE A 153 -2.12 0.02 4.29
C ILE A 153 -2.83 -0.74 3.16
N ALA A 154 -2.89 -2.07 3.24
CA ALA A 154 -3.62 -2.88 2.27
C ALA A 154 -5.11 -2.51 2.22
N GLU A 155 -5.73 -2.26 3.36
CA GLU A 155 -7.12 -1.78 3.43
C GLU A 155 -7.28 -0.40 2.79
N ALA A 156 -6.34 0.52 3.03
CA ALA A 156 -6.33 1.84 2.41
C ALA A 156 -6.22 1.75 0.88
N VAL A 157 -5.30 0.91 0.37
CA VAL A 157 -5.08 0.71 -1.06
C VAL A 157 -6.31 0.09 -1.73
N VAL A 158 -6.92 -0.93 -1.13
CA VAL A 158 -8.17 -1.53 -1.64
C VAL A 158 -9.31 -0.51 -1.63
N THR A 159 -9.40 0.32 -0.59
CA THR A 159 -10.42 1.37 -0.51
C THR A 159 -10.29 2.37 -1.66
N ILE A 160 -9.07 2.80 -1.98
CA ILE A 160 -8.84 3.69 -3.13
C ILE A 160 -9.16 2.98 -4.45
N HIS A 161 -8.81 1.70 -4.58
CA HIS A 161 -9.16 0.91 -5.76
C HIS A 161 -10.67 0.82 -5.99
N ASP A 162 -11.44 0.51 -4.95
CA ASP A 162 -12.89 0.40 -5.05
C ASP A 162 -13.54 1.75 -5.35
N LEU A 163 -12.97 2.84 -4.80
CA LEU A 163 -13.36 4.19 -5.15
C LEU A 163 -13.07 4.50 -6.62
N LEU A 164 -11.89 4.13 -7.12
CA LEU A 164 -11.51 4.30 -8.51
C LEU A 164 -12.49 3.59 -9.45
N ASP A 165 -12.89 2.36 -9.14
CA ASP A 165 -13.86 1.61 -9.93
C ASP A 165 -15.25 2.28 -9.95
N GLN A 166 -15.70 2.85 -8.83
CA GLN A 166 -16.93 3.63 -8.78
C GLN A 166 -16.88 4.85 -9.70
N TYR A 167 -15.74 5.55 -9.73
CA TYR A 167 -15.55 6.72 -10.61
C TYR A 167 -15.48 6.32 -12.08
N ILE A 168 -14.85 5.19 -12.40
CA ILE A 168 -14.85 4.65 -13.76
C ILE A 168 -16.26 4.32 -14.22
N ASN A 169 -17.06 3.65 -13.39
CA ASN A 169 -18.45 3.34 -13.70
C ASN A 169 -19.28 4.61 -13.94
N ARG A 170 -19.11 5.64 -13.10
CA ARG A 170 -19.75 6.96 -13.28
C ARG A 170 -19.38 7.61 -14.62
N LEU A 171 -18.12 7.51 -15.04
CA LEU A 171 -17.64 8.07 -16.32
C LEU A 171 -18.15 7.27 -17.54
N GLU A 172 -18.37 5.97 -17.37
CA GLU A 172 -18.86 5.07 -18.42
C GLU A 172 -20.39 5.04 -18.52
N GLY A 173 -21.09 5.58 -17.53
CA GLY A 173 -22.55 5.62 -17.48
C GLY A 173 -23.16 4.27 -17.06
N ASN A 174 -22.42 3.48 -16.29
CA ASN A 174 -22.86 2.20 -15.69
C ASN A 174 -23.42 2.41 -14.28
#